data_AF-A0AB37SRX2-F1
#
_entry.id   AF-A0AB37SRX2-F1
#
_cell.length_a   1.000
_cell.length_b   1.000
_cell.length_c   1.000
_cell.angle_alpha   90.00
_cell.angle_beta   90.00
_cell.angle_gamma   90.00
#
_symmetry.space_group_name_H-M   'P 1'
#
loop_
_entity.id
_entity.type
_entity.pdbx_description
1 polymer ?
#
loop_
_entity_poly.entity_id
_entity_poly.type
_entity_poly.pdbx_seq_one_letter_code
_entity_poly.pdbx_strand_id
1 'polypeptide(L)'
;MNGLLRLHDLDDDEDDRRPASRREEHFAGADIDAGLGRVHVDEAGDLVAVELDERALRAMNPAALGGHLLAAIERAEQAARTRRIERRKH
;
A
#
# COMPACT_ATOMS: atom_id res chain seq x y z
N MET A 1 48.46 16.31 30.25
CA MET A 1 47.55 17.48 30.20
C MET A 1 46.69 17.28 28.96
N ASN A 2 45.53 16.64 29.13
CA ASN A 2 44.22 17.27 29.32
C ASN A 2 43.73 18.03 28.09
N GLY A 3 42.61 17.55 27.54
CA GLY A 3 41.83 18.20 26.48
C GLY A 3 40.65 17.32 26.06
N LEU A 4 39.78 17.00 27.03
CA LEU A 4 38.53 16.26 26.85
C LEU A 4 37.46 17.07 26.06
N LEU A 5 36.62 16.30 25.36
CA LEU A 5 35.20 16.52 24.99
C LEU A 5 34.84 17.51 23.88
N ARG A 6 34.16 16.98 22.84
CA ARG A 6 32.74 17.30 22.58
C ARG A 6 32.04 16.17 21.83
N LEU A 7 31.02 15.60 22.48
CA LEU A 7 29.87 14.94 21.85
C LEU A 7 29.07 15.95 21.00
N HIS A 8 28.55 15.47 19.88
CA HIS A 8 27.24 15.69 19.22
C HIS A 8 27.30 14.73 18.01
N ASP A 9 26.81 13.50 18.08
CA ASP A 9 25.40 13.08 18.03
C ASP A 9 24.58 13.80 16.96
N LEU A 10 23.91 12.99 16.14
CA LEU A 10 22.88 13.29 15.12
C LEU A 10 23.39 13.57 13.70
N ASP A 11 23.81 12.51 13.01
CA ASP A 11 23.37 12.30 11.63
C ASP A 11 22.51 11.03 11.65
N ASP A 12 21.29 11.20 12.15
CA ASP A 12 20.15 10.32 11.87
C ASP A 12 19.82 10.55 10.39
N ASP A 13 20.65 10.03 9.49
CA ASP A 13 20.30 9.94 8.07
C ASP A 13 19.14 8.96 8.00
N GLU A 14 17.95 9.54 8.03
CA GLU A 14 16.63 8.95 7.88
C GLU A 14 16.71 7.70 6.96
N ASP A 15 16.75 6.52 7.58
CA ASP A 15 16.43 5.24 6.95
C ASP A 15 14.91 5.19 6.69
N ASP A 16 14.41 6.18 5.95
CA ASP A 16 13.00 6.37 5.62
C ASP A 16 12.55 5.40 4.51
N ARG A 17 13.32 4.32 4.29
CA ARG A 17 13.11 3.34 3.23
C ARG A 17 12.73 1.95 3.73
N ARG A 18 12.40 1.74 5.02
CA ARG A 18 11.91 0.43 5.51
C ARG A 18 10.80 0.54 6.56
N PRO A 19 9.53 0.58 6.10
CA PRO A 19 8.62 -0.51 6.49
C PRO A 19 7.68 -1.04 5.40
N ALA A 20 7.63 -0.44 4.19
CA ALA A 20 6.66 -0.81 3.15
C ALA A 20 6.79 -2.28 2.71
N SER A 21 8.03 -2.73 2.45
CA SER A 21 8.27 -4.03 1.80
C SER A 21 7.81 -5.24 2.61
N ARG A 22 7.78 -5.17 3.95
CA ARG A 22 7.41 -6.32 4.81
C ARG A 22 5.92 -6.42 5.08
N ARG A 23 5.23 -5.28 4.97
CA ARG A 23 3.77 -5.20 5.05
C ARG A 23 3.18 -5.68 3.71
N GLU A 24 3.72 -5.21 2.59
CA GLU A 24 3.31 -5.60 1.23
C GLU A 24 3.42 -7.10 0.92
N GLU A 25 4.28 -7.86 1.61
CA GLU A 25 4.44 -9.30 1.42
C GLU A 25 3.15 -10.11 1.67
N HIS A 26 2.23 -9.59 2.47
CA HIS A 26 0.98 -10.27 2.83
C HIS A 26 -0.29 -9.61 2.26
N PHE A 27 -0.16 -8.52 1.51
CA PHE A 27 -1.30 -7.81 0.92
C PHE A 27 -1.54 -8.24 -0.53
N ALA A 28 -2.81 -8.45 -0.88
CA ALA A 28 -3.23 -8.46 -2.27
C ALA A 28 -3.64 -7.04 -2.65
N GLY A 29 -3.21 -6.56 -3.82
CA GLY A 29 -3.56 -5.22 -4.28
C GLY A 29 -3.99 -5.23 -5.73
N ALA A 30 -4.87 -4.30 -6.09
CA ALA A 30 -5.39 -4.13 -7.43
C ALA A 30 -5.42 -2.65 -7.82
N ASP A 31 -5.03 -2.36 -9.06
CA ASP A 31 -5.07 -1.00 -9.58
C ASP A 31 -6.52 -0.55 -9.78
N ILE A 32 -6.79 0.68 -9.40
CA ILE A 32 -8.06 1.35 -9.69
C ILE A 32 -7.97 1.87 -11.13
N ASP A 33 -9.01 1.61 -11.91
CA ASP A 33 -9.05 1.99 -13.33
C ASP A 33 -8.86 3.49 -13.53
N ALA A 34 -8.60 3.90 -14.77
CA ALA A 34 -8.31 5.29 -15.14
C ALA A 34 -7.07 5.89 -14.43
N GLY A 35 -6.17 5.04 -13.92
CA GLY A 35 -4.96 5.47 -13.23
C GLY A 35 -5.24 6.16 -11.90
N LEU A 36 -6.39 5.85 -11.28
CA LEU A 36 -6.84 6.52 -10.06
C LEU A 36 -6.05 6.12 -8.82
N GLY A 37 -5.26 5.06 -8.90
CA GLY A 37 -4.41 4.60 -7.80
C GLY A 37 -4.56 3.10 -7.59
N ARG A 38 -4.51 2.66 -6.33
CA ARG A 38 -4.45 1.23 -5.96
C ARG A 38 -5.19 0.96 -4.65
N VAL A 39 -5.82 -0.20 -4.56
CA VAL A 39 -6.38 -0.71 -3.29
C VAL A 39 -5.56 -1.88 -2.77
N HIS A 40 -5.53 -2.03 -1.45
CA HIS A 40 -4.82 -3.10 -0.75
C HIS A 40 -5.78 -3.79 0.22
N VAL A 41 -5.83 -5.11 0.13
CA VAL A 41 -6.56 -5.98 1.06
C VAL A 41 -5.59 -6.93 1.75
N ASP A 42 -5.91 -7.34 2.97
CA ASP A 42 -5.14 -8.33 3.72
C ASP A 42 -5.42 -9.78 3.29
N GLU A 43 -4.84 -10.73 4.03
CA GLU A 43 -5.00 -12.17 3.74
C GLU A 43 -6.39 -12.72 4.05
N ALA A 44 -7.16 -12.03 4.92
CA ALA A 44 -8.55 -12.34 5.19
C ALA A 44 -9.46 -11.83 4.06
N GLY A 45 -9.02 -10.79 3.36
CA GLY A 45 -9.77 -10.07 2.33
C GLY A 45 -10.28 -8.71 2.82
N ASP A 46 -9.84 -8.24 3.99
CA ASP A 46 -10.28 -6.96 4.54
C ASP A 46 -9.52 -5.81 3.86
N LEU A 47 -10.23 -4.75 3.47
CA LEU A 47 -9.65 -3.54 2.90
C LEU A 47 -8.83 -2.80 3.95
N VAL A 48 -7.52 -2.66 3.70
CA VAL A 48 -6.59 -2.03 4.65
C VAL A 48 -6.05 -0.68 4.19
N ALA A 49 -5.97 -0.46 2.88
CA ALA A 49 -5.51 0.82 2.34
C ALA A 49 -6.09 1.10 0.95
N VAL A 50 -6.25 2.39 0.67
CA VAL A 50 -6.57 2.91 -0.65
C VAL A 50 -5.61 4.07 -0.91
N GLU A 51 -4.78 3.92 -1.94
CA GLU A 51 -3.89 4.95 -2.44
C GLU A 51 -4.54 5.57 -3.66
N LEU A 52 -4.70 6.90 -3.67
CA LEU A 52 -5.34 7.62 -4.77
C LEU A 52 -4.38 8.62 -5.40
N ASP A 53 -4.35 8.66 -6.73
CA ASP A 53 -3.65 9.70 -7.47
C ASP A 53 -4.49 10.99 -7.50
N GLU A 54 -3.97 12.03 -6.86
CA GLU A 54 -4.65 13.31 -6.72
C GLU A 54 -4.94 13.96 -8.08
N ARG A 55 -4.02 13.84 -9.05
CA ARG A 55 -4.17 14.47 -10.36
C ARG A 55 -5.27 13.79 -11.16
N ALA A 56 -5.32 12.46 -11.12
CA ALA A 56 -6.36 11.66 -11.74
C ALA A 56 -7.72 11.93 -11.10
N LEU A 57 -7.79 12.01 -9.76
CA LEU A 57 -9.02 12.37 -9.05
C LEU A 57 -9.57 13.74 -9.47
N ARG A 58 -8.69 14.74 -9.62
CA ARG A 58 -9.10 16.10 -10.04
C ARG A 58 -9.63 16.15 -11.47
N ALA A 59 -9.16 15.27 -12.35
CA ALA A 59 -9.59 15.20 -13.74
C ALA A 59 -10.80 14.29 -13.96
N MET A 60 -11.16 13.45 -12.98
CA MET A 60 -12.21 12.45 -13.12
C MET A 60 -13.60 12.99 -12.78
N ASN A 61 -14.63 12.43 -13.43
CA ASN A 61 -16.01 12.55 -13.01
C ASN A 61 -16.25 11.85 -11.64
N PRO A 62 -16.62 12.58 -10.57
CA PRO A 62 -16.84 11.98 -9.24
C PRO A 62 -17.88 10.87 -9.20
N ALA A 63 -18.88 10.89 -10.10
CA ALA A 63 -19.91 9.85 -10.16
C ALA A 63 -19.35 8.48 -10.63
N ALA A 64 -18.22 8.48 -11.34
CA ALA A 64 -17.56 7.26 -11.81
C ALA A 64 -16.63 6.62 -10.75
N LEU A 65 -16.19 7.38 -9.74
CA LEU A 65 -15.24 6.92 -8.72
C LEU A 65 -15.73 5.67 -8.01
N GLY A 66 -17.00 5.66 -7.58
CA GLY A 66 -17.55 4.55 -6.82
C GLY A 66 -17.51 3.23 -7.58
N GLY A 67 -17.77 3.26 -8.90
CA GLY A 67 -17.71 2.07 -9.75
C GLY A 67 -16.29 1.54 -9.92
N HIS A 68 -15.33 2.43 -10.20
CA HIS A 68 -13.93 2.04 -10.34
C HIS A 68 -13.33 1.52 -9.03
N LEU A 69 -13.67 2.15 -7.90
CA LEU A 69 -13.18 1.72 -6.60
C LEU A 69 -13.75 0.35 -6.21
N LEU A 70 -15.06 0.13 -6.38
CA LEU A 70 -15.69 -1.15 -6.09
C LEU A 70 -15.08 -2.28 -6.94
N ALA A 71 -14.92 -2.05 -8.24
CA ALA A 71 -14.32 -3.03 -9.15
C ALA A 71 -12.86 -3.36 -8.76
N ALA A 72 -12.11 -2.39 -8.25
CA ALA A 72 -10.74 -2.63 -7.77
C ALA A 72 -10.74 -3.45 -6.47
N ILE A 73 -11.64 -3.16 -5.53
CA ILE A 73 -11.78 -3.90 -4.27
C ILE A 73 -12.11 -5.37 -4.56
N GLU A 74 -13.13 -5.64 -5.39
CA GLU A 74 -13.51 -7.00 -5.76
C GLU A 74 -12.34 -7.78 -6.40
N ARG A 75 -11.55 -7.12 -7.25
CA ARG A 75 -10.34 -7.70 -7.86
C ARG A 75 -9.27 -8.02 -6.81
N ALA A 76 -9.03 -7.13 -5.85
CA ALA A 76 -8.06 -7.34 -4.79
C ALA A 76 -8.49 -8.49 -3.85
N GLU A 77 -9.75 -8.53 -3.45
CA GLU A 77 -10.32 -9.61 -2.63
C GLU A 77 -10.22 -10.97 -3.34
N GLN A 78 -10.55 -11.02 -4.63
CA GLN A 78 -10.45 -12.25 -5.42
C GLN A 78 -8.99 -12.73 -5.54
N ALA A 79 -8.03 -11.81 -5.65
CA ALA A 79 -6.61 -12.13 -5.63
C ALA A 79 -6.17 -12.68 -4.26
N ALA A 80 -6.60 -12.07 -3.15
CA ALA A 80 -6.34 -12.57 -1.80
C ALA A 80 -6.91 -13.99 -1.60
N ARG A 81 -8.15 -14.21 -2.05
CA ARG A 81 -8.81 -15.51 -1.99
C ARG A 81 -8.06 -16.59 -2.76
N THR A 82 -7.61 -16.27 -3.97
CA THR A 82 -6.81 -17.19 -4.81
C THR A 82 -5.52 -17.57 -4.09
N ARG A 83 -4.76 -16.59 -3.59
CA ARG A 83 -3.52 -16.81 -2.83
C ARG A 83 -3.75 -17.66 -1.57
N ARG A 84 -4.88 -17.48 -0.88
CA ARG A 84 -5.25 -18.28 0.29
C ARG A 84 -5.52 -19.74 -0.06
N ILE A 85 -6.17 -20.00 -1.19
CA ILE A 85 -6.43 -21.37 -1.66
C ILE A 85 -5.13 -22.06 -2.04
N GLU A 86 -4.23 -21.36 -2.74
CA GLU A 86 -2.92 -21.90 -3.12
C GLU A 86 -2.06 -22.25 -1.89
N ARG A 87 -2.04 -21.37 -0.88
CA ARG A 87 -1.31 -21.62 0.38
C ARG A 87 -1.84 -22.79 1.20
N ARG A 88 -3.11 -23.18 1.05
CA ARG A 88 -3.68 -24.36 1.74
C ARG A 88 -3.40 -25.69 1.03
N LYS A 89 -2.94 -25.64 -0.22
CA LYS A 89 -2.64 -26.84 -1.02
C LYS A 89 -1.19 -27.31 -0.87
N HIS A 90 -0.31 -26.45 -0.37
CA HIS A 90 1.08 -26.74 -0.04
C HIS A 90 1.23 -27.04 1.45
#